data_AF-A0A972GZP0-F1
#
_entry.id   AF-A0A972GZP0-F1
#
_cell.length_a   1.000
_cell.length_b   1.000
_cell.length_c   1.000
_cell.angle_alpha   90.00
_cell.angle_beta   90.00
_cell.angle_gamma   90.00
#
_symmetry.space_group_name_H-M   'P 1'
#
loop_
_entity.id
_entity.type
_entity.pdbx_description
1 polymer ?
#
loop_
_entity_poly.entity_id
_entity_poly.type
_entity_poly.pdbx_seq_one_letter_code
_entity_poly.pdbx_strand_id
1 'polypeptide(L)'
;MRLIPISMVHPGMRLGKPIMSEEGQTLLGYQIELSQGLINKLKQMGYQQLYIEDSRTDDIYIEDALRAETRTVVRSQLIRIFETLQSSKGLTAGDRNTFSKTALQCIEQVNDDLRLHVRPADDTIMLMLMNRSTFSVHEHFFQNALNVCVYASRIGMIEGYSREDLEVLSLGAMFHDIGNT
;
A
#
# COMPACT_ATOMS: atom_id res chain seq x y z
N MET A 1 9.57 -0.03 -17.25
CA MET A 1 10.30 0.67 -16.14
C MET A 1 11.24 -0.28 -15.40
N ARG A 2 12.27 0.25 -14.70
CA ARG A 2 13.18 -0.51 -13.82
C ARG A 2 13.31 0.13 -12.44
N LEU A 3 13.27 -0.67 -11.39
CA LEU A 3 13.55 -0.23 -10.02
C LEU A 3 15.06 -0.18 -9.78
N ILE A 4 15.60 0.98 -9.44
CA ILE A 4 17.04 1.15 -9.14
C ILE A 4 17.28 1.89 -7.83
N PRO A 5 18.40 1.63 -7.13
CA PRO A 5 18.80 2.43 -5.97
C PRO A 5 18.95 3.91 -6.32
N ILE A 6 18.49 4.80 -5.43
CA ILE A 6 18.58 6.26 -5.63
C ILE A 6 20.03 6.77 -5.72
N SER A 7 21.00 5.96 -5.26
CA SER A 7 22.43 6.20 -5.42
C SER A 7 22.90 6.09 -6.88
N MET A 8 22.19 5.30 -7.70
CA MET A 8 22.46 5.10 -9.14
C MET A 8 21.61 6.01 -10.04
N VAL A 9 20.79 6.89 -9.45
CA VAL A 9 19.95 7.83 -10.19
C VAL A 9 20.76 9.09 -10.46
N HIS A 10 20.76 9.53 -11.72
CA HIS A 10 21.48 10.72 -12.18
C HIS A 10 20.53 11.70 -12.88
N PRO A 11 20.89 13.00 -12.95
CA PRO A 11 20.07 13.98 -13.65
C PRO A 11 19.83 13.60 -15.12
N GLY A 12 18.62 13.88 -15.62
CA GLY A 12 18.18 13.52 -16.98
C GLY A 12 17.46 12.17 -17.07
N MET A 13 17.52 11.34 -16.03
CA MET A 13 16.66 10.14 -15.94
C MET A 13 15.20 10.52 -15.69
N ARG A 14 14.26 9.70 -16.17
CA ARG A 14 12.82 9.94 -16.05
C ARG A 14 12.15 8.97 -15.10
N LEU A 15 11.16 9.45 -14.35
CA LEU A 15 10.39 8.61 -13.43
C LEU A 15 9.47 7.64 -14.19
N GLY A 16 9.60 6.35 -13.88
CA GLY A 16 8.76 5.25 -14.38
C GLY A 16 7.48 5.00 -13.57
N LYS A 17 7.38 5.53 -12.35
CA LYS A 17 6.12 5.63 -11.57
C LYS A 17 6.00 7.02 -10.93
N PRO A 18 4.78 7.57 -10.78
CA PRO A 18 4.59 8.79 -10.01
C PRO A 18 5.01 8.58 -8.55
N ILE A 19 5.50 9.65 -7.93
CA ILE A 19 5.79 9.68 -6.50
C ILE A 19 4.64 10.38 -5.81
N MET A 20 4.02 9.68 -4.86
CA MET A 20 2.86 10.16 -4.13
C MET A 20 3.24 10.49 -2.69
N SER A 21 2.51 11.41 -2.06
CA SER A 21 2.57 11.66 -0.62
C SER A 21 1.89 10.53 0.15
N GLU A 22 2.05 10.54 1.46
CA GLU A 22 1.37 9.60 2.36
C GLU A 22 -0.16 9.73 2.25
N GLU A 23 -0.66 10.94 2.01
CA GLU A 23 -2.07 11.26 1.78
C GLU A 23 -2.57 10.96 0.36
N GLY A 24 -1.72 10.37 -0.50
CA GLY A 24 -2.09 10.01 -1.87
C GLY A 24 -2.06 11.18 -2.86
N GLN A 25 -1.40 12.29 -2.53
CA GLN A 25 -1.22 13.41 -3.46
C GLN A 25 0.00 13.20 -4.35
N THR A 26 -0.08 13.49 -5.65
CA THR A 26 1.08 13.39 -6.54
C THR A 26 2.12 14.47 -6.21
N LEU A 27 3.29 14.06 -5.72
CA LEU A 27 4.44 14.93 -5.49
C LEU A 27 5.27 15.13 -6.75
N LEU A 28 5.49 14.05 -7.51
CA LEU A 28 6.11 14.07 -8.82
C LEU A 28 5.31 13.18 -9.77
N GLY A 29 4.95 13.72 -10.93
CA GLY A 29 4.20 12.99 -11.95
C GLY A 29 5.03 11.89 -12.62
N TYR A 30 4.31 11.03 -13.35
CA TYR A 30 4.91 10.08 -14.28
C TYR A 30 5.74 10.83 -15.34
N GLN A 31 6.87 10.24 -15.76
CA GLN A 31 7.74 10.76 -16.85
C GLN A 31 8.42 12.11 -16.58
N ILE A 32 8.40 12.59 -15.33
CA ILE A 32 9.15 13.77 -14.94
C ILE A 32 10.65 13.47 -15.01
N GLU A 33 11.38 14.35 -15.70
CA GLU A 33 12.84 14.34 -15.75
C GLU A 33 13.41 14.79 -14.40
N LEU A 34 14.30 13.97 -13.84
CA LEU A 34 14.91 14.21 -12.54
C LEU A 34 16.07 15.18 -12.68
N SER A 35 16.00 16.30 -11.95
CA SER A 35 17.14 17.20 -11.75
C SER A 35 17.94 16.80 -10.51
N GLN A 36 19.18 17.27 -10.39
CA GLN A 36 19.99 17.02 -9.18
C GLN A 36 19.28 17.52 -7.90
N GLY A 37 18.57 18.65 -7.99
CA GLY A 37 17.79 19.19 -6.89
C GLY A 37 16.64 18.26 -6.48
N LEU A 38 15.93 17.67 -7.44
CA LEU A 38 14.87 16.69 -7.16
C LEU A 38 15.45 15.42 -6.53
N ILE A 39 16.55 14.90 -7.06
CA ILE A 39 17.22 13.70 -6.51
C ILE A 39 17.64 13.93 -5.05
N ASN A 40 18.22 15.09 -4.75
CA ASN A 40 18.62 15.44 -3.39
C ASN A 40 17.43 15.54 -2.44
N LYS A 41 16.33 16.18 -2.88
CA LYS A 41 15.08 16.24 -2.09
C LYS A 41 14.52 14.85 -1.80
N LEU A 42 14.46 13.98 -2.80
CA LEU A 42 13.97 12.61 -2.63
C LEU A 42 14.86 11.81 -1.65
N LYS A 43 16.19 11.98 -1.70
CA LYS A 43 17.10 11.39 -0.71
C LYS A 43 16.84 11.92 0.71
N GLN A 44 16.63 13.22 0.87
CA GLN A 44 16.30 13.84 2.17
C GLN A 44 14.95 13.35 2.71
N MET A 45 14.00 13.09 1.82
CA MET A 45 12.72 12.45 2.16
C MET A 45 12.87 10.95 2.49
N GLY A 46 14.07 10.37 2.38
CA GLY A 46 14.33 8.98 2.74
C GLY A 46 13.99 7.95 1.66
N TYR A 47 13.76 8.36 0.41
CA TYR A 47 13.60 7.40 -0.69
C TYR A 47 14.91 6.64 -0.93
N GLN A 48 14.83 5.31 -1.02
CA GLN A 48 16.01 4.45 -1.21
C GLN A 48 16.16 3.96 -2.65
N GLN A 49 15.06 3.76 -3.36
CA GLN A 49 15.01 3.29 -4.73
C GLN A 49 14.01 4.14 -5.52
N LEU A 50 14.08 4.13 -6.84
CA LEU A 50 13.11 4.80 -7.71
C LEU A 50 12.83 3.92 -8.92
N TYR A 51 11.58 3.91 -9.37
CA TYR A 51 11.23 3.39 -10.69
C TYR A 51 11.67 4.42 -11.72
N ILE A 52 12.59 4.02 -12.60
CA ILE A 52 13.11 4.82 -13.70
C ILE A 52 12.62 4.21 -15.01
N GLU A 53 12.33 5.05 -16.00
CA GLU A 53 11.99 4.62 -17.35
C GLU A 53 13.11 3.77 -17.95
N ASP A 54 12.75 2.68 -18.63
CA ASP A 54 13.70 1.79 -19.28
C ASP A 54 13.04 1.17 -20.52
N SER A 55 13.52 1.58 -21.70
CA SER A 55 13.03 1.15 -23.02
C SER A 55 12.92 -0.36 -23.21
N ARG A 56 13.72 -1.15 -22.47
CA ARG A 56 13.71 -2.62 -22.56
C ARG A 56 12.48 -3.25 -21.89
N THR A 57 11.66 -2.43 -21.24
CA THR A 57 10.54 -2.85 -20.39
C THR A 57 9.33 -1.96 -20.63
N ASP A 58 9.21 -1.36 -21.81
CA ASP A 58 8.10 -0.49 -22.21
C ASP A 58 6.79 -1.28 -22.39
N ASP A 59 6.90 -2.57 -22.69
CA ASP A 59 5.80 -3.53 -22.77
C ASP A 59 5.36 -4.10 -21.40
N ILE A 60 6.12 -3.81 -20.33
CA ILE A 60 5.83 -4.28 -18.98
C ILE A 60 5.07 -3.20 -18.20
N TYR A 61 3.76 -3.44 -18.01
CA TYR A 61 2.92 -2.62 -17.15
C TYR A 61 2.73 -3.31 -15.78
N ILE A 62 3.26 -2.70 -14.72
CA ILE A 62 3.06 -3.16 -13.35
C ILE A 62 1.81 -2.45 -12.80
N GLU A 63 0.67 -3.13 -12.92
CA GLU A 63 -0.56 -2.74 -12.22
C GLU A 63 -0.30 -2.67 -10.70
N ASP A 64 -1.01 -1.77 -10.01
CA ASP A 64 -1.01 -1.79 -8.55
C ASP A 64 -2.11 -2.77 -8.09
N ALA A 65 -1.87 -3.46 -6.97
CA ALA A 65 -2.81 -4.47 -6.47
C ALA A 65 -4.19 -3.89 -6.07
N LEU A 66 -4.24 -2.60 -5.75
CA LEU A 66 -5.44 -1.88 -5.33
C LEU A 66 -5.54 -0.57 -6.11
N ARG A 67 -6.78 -0.14 -6.37
CA ARG A 67 -7.05 1.20 -6.90
C ARG A 67 -6.61 2.26 -5.91
N ALA A 68 -6.23 3.43 -6.42
CA ALA A 68 -5.77 4.55 -5.61
C ALA A 68 -6.84 5.00 -4.61
N GLU A 69 -8.11 4.96 -5.02
CA GLU A 69 -9.28 5.30 -4.21
C GLU A 69 -9.43 4.35 -3.01
N THR A 70 -9.40 3.04 -3.26
CA THR A 70 -9.47 2.01 -2.23
C THR A 70 -8.34 2.15 -1.22
N ARG A 71 -7.10 2.32 -1.71
CA ARG A 71 -5.95 2.55 -0.84
C ARG A 71 -6.14 3.78 0.05
N THR A 72 -6.64 4.87 -0.51
CA THR A 72 -6.87 6.14 0.22
C THR A 72 -7.95 5.99 1.29
N VAL A 73 -9.08 5.34 0.97
CA VAL A 73 -10.16 5.11 1.93
C VAL A 73 -9.69 4.21 3.05
N VAL A 74 -9.13 3.03 2.73
CA VAL A 74 -8.64 2.06 3.72
C VAL A 74 -7.59 2.68 4.62
N ARG A 75 -6.68 3.50 4.08
CA ARG A 75 -5.71 4.28 4.85
C ARG A 75 -6.39 5.14 5.91
N SER A 76 -7.30 6.01 5.48
CA SER A 76 -7.95 6.96 6.38
C SER A 76 -8.65 6.26 7.55
N GLN A 77 -9.28 5.12 7.27
CA GLN A 77 -9.97 4.31 8.26
C GLN A 77 -9.00 3.59 9.21
N LEU A 78 -7.93 3.00 8.69
CA LEU A 78 -6.93 2.29 9.50
C LEU A 78 -6.18 3.24 10.44
N ILE A 79 -5.80 4.43 9.97
CA ILE A 79 -5.15 5.44 10.81
C ILE A 79 -6.09 5.87 11.95
N ARG A 80 -7.37 6.13 11.64
CA ARG A 80 -8.38 6.50 12.65
C ARG A 80 -8.59 5.38 13.69
N ILE A 81 -8.64 4.13 13.23
CA ILE A 81 -8.72 2.96 14.09
C ILE A 81 -7.52 2.93 15.04
N PHE A 82 -6.31 3.07 14.50
CA PHE A 82 -5.07 3.03 15.25
C PHE A 82 -4.99 4.14 16.30
N GLU A 83 -5.36 5.37 15.94
CA GLU A 83 -5.43 6.51 16.87
C GLU A 83 -6.44 6.28 18.01
N THR A 84 -7.60 5.70 17.69
CA THR A 84 -8.63 5.39 18.69
C THR A 84 -8.11 4.35 19.69
N LEU A 85 -7.40 3.33 19.19
CA LEU A 85 -6.81 2.27 20.01
C LEU A 85 -5.65 2.75 20.88
N GLN A 86 -4.85 3.70 20.38
CA GLN A 86 -3.79 4.33 21.18
C GLN A 86 -4.30 5.32 22.23
N SER A 87 -5.56 5.75 22.13
CA SER A 87 -6.09 6.73 23.06
C SER A 87 -6.08 6.17 24.50
N SER A 88 -5.63 6.97 25.46
CA SER A 88 -5.57 6.58 26.88
C SER A 88 -6.93 6.41 27.54
N LYS A 89 -8.01 6.78 26.83
CA LYS A 89 -9.39 6.54 27.24
C LYS A 89 -9.76 5.13 26.78
N GLY A 90 -10.14 4.26 27.71
CA GLY A 90 -10.59 2.92 27.36
C GLY A 90 -11.73 2.95 26.32
N LEU A 91 -11.76 1.94 25.46
CA LEU A 91 -12.73 1.83 24.37
C LEU A 91 -14.17 1.73 24.90
N THR A 92 -15.05 2.60 24.41
CA THR A 92 -16.49 2.48 24.67
C THR A 92 -17.11 1.37 23.83
N ALA A 93 -18.33 0.94 24.18
CA ALA A 93 -19.09 0.00 23.34
C ALA A 93 -19.37 0.57 21.93
N GLY A 94 -19.55 1.89 21.81
CA GLY A 94 -19.73 2.58 20.54
C GLY A 94 -18.47 2.53 19.66
N ASP A 95 -17.29 2.70 20.27
CA ASP A 95 -16.01 2.62 19.56
C ASP A 95 -15.76 1.21 19.02
N ARG A 96 -16.03 0.18 19.82
CA ARG A 96 -15.89 -1.23 19.40
C ARG A 96 -16.79 -1.59 18.23
N ASN A 97 -18.04 -1.11 18.24
CA ASN A 97 -18.98 -1.32 17.14
C ASN A 97 -18.54 -0.59 15.87
N THR A 98 -18.07 0.65 16.02
CA THR A 98 -17.56 1.45 14.90
C THR A 98 -16.32 0.79 14.28
N PHE A 99 -15.36 0.39 15.12
CA PHE A 99 -14.17 -0.35 14.72
C PHE A 99 -14.55 -1.59 13.90
N SER A 100 -15.46 -2.42 14.42
CA SER A 100 -15.84 -3.68 13.77
C SER A 100 -16.45 -3.44 12.39
N LYS A 101 -17.34 -2.46 12.27
CA LYS A 101 -17.96 -2.10 10.98
C LYS A 101 -16.96 -1.54 10.00
N THR A 102 -16.11 -0.61 10.44
CA THR A 102 -15.08 0.01 9.61
C THR A 102 -14.06 -1.02 9.13
N ALA A 103 -13.63 -1.93 10.01
CA ALA A 103 -12.72 -3.01 9.67
C ALA A 103 -13.30 -3.91 8.57
N LEU A 104 -14.54 -4.38 8.74
CA LEU A 104 -15.22 -5.19 7.72
C LEU A 104 -15.35 -4.45 6.38
N GLN A 105 -15.72 -3.17 6.39
CA GLN A 105 -15.80 -2.36 5.18
C GLN A 105 -14.45 -2.22 4.46
N CYS A 106 -13.35 -2.04 5.20
CA CYS A 106 -12.01 -2.02 4.60
C CYS A 106 -11.67 -3.36 3.94
N ILE A 107 -11.97 -4.47 4.59
CA ILE A 107 -11.73 -5.82 4.06
C ILE A 107 -12.57 -6.06 2.80
N GLU A 108 -13.85 -5.68 2.79
CA GLU A 108 -14.70 -5.79 1.62
C GLU A 108 -14.14 -5.00 0.44
N GLN A 109 -13.72 -3.75 0.64
CA GLN A 109 -13.13 -2.94 -0.43
C GLN A 109 -11.83 -3.53 -0.98
N VAL A 110 -10.95 -4.01 -0.11
CA VAL A 110 -9.69 -4.66 -0.52
C VAL A 110 -9.98 -5.94 -1.31
N ASN A 111 -10.86 -6.81 -0.80
CA ASN A 111 -11.20 -8.06 -1.44
C ASN A 111 -11.92 -7.84 -2.79
N ASP A 112 -12.79 -6.84 -2.89
CA ASP A 112 -13.49 -6.49 -4.12
C ASP A 112 -12.51 -5.98 -5.20
N ASP A 113 -11.58 -5.10 -4.82
CA ASP A 113 -10.52 -4.66 -5.73
C ASP A 113 -9.66 -5.83 -6.22
N LEU A 114 -9.24 -6.72 -5.32
CA LEU A 114 -8.40 -7.86 -5.67
C LEU A 114 -9.12 -8.87 -6.57
N ARG A 115 -10.45 -8.99 -6.46
CA ARG A 115 -11.28 -9.82 -7.36
C ARG A 115 -11.39 -9.21 -8.76
N LEU A 116 -11.48 -7.88 -8.86
CA LEU A 116 -11.53 -7.18 -10.15
C LEU A 116 -10.23 -7.31 -10.94
N HIS A 117 -9.08 -7.44 -10.26
CA HIS A 117 -7.77 -7.62 -10.89
C HIS A 117 -7.41 -9.09 -11.17
N VAL A 118 -8.37 -10.03 -11.09
CA VAL A 118 -8.15 -11.42 -11.52
C VAL A 118 -8.20 -11.48 -13.05
N ARG A 119 -7.04 -11.39 -13.71
CA ARG A 119 -6.91 -12.03 -15.02
C ARG A 119 -7.04 -13.55 -14.83
N PRO A 120 -7.74 -14.29 -15.72
CA PRO A 120 -7.98 -15.72 -15.57
C PRO A 120 -6.72 -16.62 -15.47
N ALA A 121 -5.51 -16.06 -15.61
CA ALA A 121 -4.24 -16.76 -15.60
C ALA A 121 -3.21 -16.20 -14.58
N ASP A 122 -3.55 -15.18 -13.79
CA ASP A 122 -2.56 -14.51 -12.94
C ASP A 122 -2.59 -15.03 -11.48
N ASP A 123 -1.80 -16.06 -11.20
CA ASP A 123 -1.38 -16.43 -9.82
C ASP A 123 -0.36 -15.42 -9.24
N THR A 124 -0.19 -14.28 -9.89
CA THR A 124 0.81 -13.27 -9.55
C THR A 124 0.41 -12.54 -8.27
N ILE A 125 1.27 -12.63 -7.25
CA ILE A 125 1.19 -11.79 -6.05
C ILE A 125 2.08 -10.56 -6.29
N MET A 126 1.45 -9.40 -6.45
CA MET A 126 2.17 -8.15 -6.66
C MET A 126 2.87 -7.67 -5.39
N LEU A 127 4.19 -7.54 -5.46
CA LEU A 127 5.00 -6.97 -4.38
C LEU A 127 4.68 -5.49 -4.18
N MET A 128 4.11 -5.16 -3.03
CA MET A 128 3.96 -3.79 -2.56
C MET A 128 5.21 -3.39 -1.77
N LEU A 129 6.06 -2.57 -2.39
CA LEU A 129 7.33 -2.17 -1.82
C LEU A 129 7.18 -0.92 -0.95
N MET A 130 7.66 -1.03 0.28
CA MET A 130 7.94 0.11 1.14
C MET A 130 9.27 0.75 0.70
N ASN A 131 9.20 1.88 0.01
CA ASN A 131 10.35 2.50 -0.66
C ASN A 131 10.88 3.77 0.05
N ARG A 132 10.59 3.93 1.35
CA ARG A 132 11.17 4.99 2.18
C ARG A 132 11.72 4.43 3.48
N SER A 133 12.86 4.96 3.91
CA SER A 133 13.48 4.61 5.20
C SER A 133 12.90 5.38 6.38
N THR A 134 12.17 6.46 6.11
CA THR A 134 11.58 7.35 7.10
C THR A 134 10.08 7.31 6.95
N PHE A 135 9.45 6.43 7.73
CA PHE A 135 8.01 6.37 7.88
C PHE A 135 7.60 6.85 9.26
N SER A 136 6.47 7.57 9.33
CA SER A 136 5.79 7.77 10.60
C SER A 136 5.34 6.41 11.15
N VAL A 137 5.11 6.32 12.47
CA VAL A 137 4.57 5.10 13.08
C VAL A 137 3.24 4.71 12.44
N HIS A 138 2.39 5.70 12.13
CA HIS A 138 1.12 5.51 11.44
C HIS A 138 1.30 4.95 10.02
N GLU A 139 2.26 5.47 9.26
CA GLU A 139 2.55 4.98 7.91
C GLU A 139 3.09 3.56 7.93
N HIS A 140 4.01 3.26 8.86
CA HIS A 140 4.54 1.91 9.03
C HIS A 140 3.43 0.91 9.37
N PHE A 141 2.57 1.26 10.35
CA PHE A 141 1.41 0.44 10.71
C PHE A 141 0.50 0.20 9.50
N PHE A 142 0.12 1.26 8.79
CA PHE A 142 -0.76 1.18 7.63
C PHE A 142 -0.17 0.29 6.53
N GLN A 143 1.08 0.51 6.15
CA GLN A 143 1.73 -0.26 5.08
C GLN A 143 1.84 -1.74 5.44
N ASN A 144 2.25 -2.06 6.68
CA ASN A 144 2.36 -3.44 7.13
C ASN A 144 0.99 -4.13 7.14
N ALA A 145 -0.01 -3.50 7.75
CA ALA A 145 -1.38 -4.00 7.81
C ALA A 145 -1.97 -4.26 6.41
N LEU A 146 -1.83 -3.28 5.52
CA LEU A 146 -2.36 -3.39 4.15
C LEU A 146 -1.62 -4.46 3.34
N ASN A 147 -0.28 -4.51 3.44
CA ASN A 147 0.53 -5.46 2.69
C ASN A 147 0.21 -6.91 3.08
N VAL A 148 0.22 -7.19 4.39
CA VAL A 148 -0.09 -8.53 4.90
C VAL A 148 -1.53 -8.93 4.56
N CYS A 149 -2.49 -7.99 4.67
CA CYS A 149 -3.86 -8.22 4.21
C CYS A 149 -3.90 -8.62 2.74
N VAL A 150 -3.38 -7.79 1.83
CA VAL A 150 -3.45 -8.06 0.39
C VAL A 150 -2.79 -9.39 0.01
N TYR A 151 -1.64 -9.71 0.60
CA TYR A 151 -0.97 -10.98 0.36
C TYR A 151 -1.81 -12.17 0.84
N ALA A 152 -2.32 -12.12 2.07
CA ALA A 152 -3.16 -13.18 2.63
C ALA A 152 -4.46 -13.34 1.83
N SER A 153 -5.13 -12.23 1.49
CA SER A 153 -6.34 -12.23 0.66
C SER A 153 -6.06 -12.86 -0.70
N ARG A 154 -4.96 -12.48 -1.37
CA ARG A 154 -4.65 -13.01 -2.69
C ARG A 154 -4.34 -14.51 -2.64
N ILE A 155 -3.58 -14.96 -1.65
CA ILE A 155 -3.30 -16.39 -1.43
C ILE A 155 -4.61 -17.15 -1.18
N GLY A 156 -5.47 -16.65 -0.28
CA GLY A 156 -6.77 -17.28 -0.01
C GLY A 156 -7.64 -17.40 -1.26
N MET A 157 -7.64 -16.39 -2.14
CA MET A 157 -8.35 -16.46 -3.42
C MET A 157 -7.79 -17.54 -4.35
N ILE A 158 -6.46 -17.65 -4.45
CA ILE A 158 -5.78 -18.67 -5.28
C ILE A 158 -6.09 -20.08 -4.76
N GLU A 159 -6.08 -20.26 -3.44
CA GLU A 159 -6.42 -21.53 -2.78
C GLU A 159 -7.94 -21.83 -2.79
N GLY A 160 -8.77 -20.95 -3.38
CA GLY A 160 -10.21 -21.19 -3.56
C GLY A 160 -11.04 -20.97 -2.29
N TYR A 161 -10.61 -20.11 -1.37
CA TYR A 161 -11.34 -19.82 -0.15
C TYR A 161 -12.73 -19.22 -0.47
N SER A 162 -13.71 -19.57 0.37
CA SER A 162 -15.05 -18.98 0.30
C SER A 162 -15.01 -17.48 0.60
N ARG A 163 -16.09 -16.75 0.30
CA ARG A 163 -16.16 -15.32 0.65
C ARG A 163 -16.02 -15.10 2.16
N GLU A 164 -16.67 -15.93 2.96
CA GLU A 164 -16.61 -15.83 4.42
C GLU A 164 -15.22 -16.16 4.96
N ASP A 165 -14.59 -17.25 4.51
CA ASP A 165 -13.25 -17.63 4.96
C ASP A 165 -12.20 -16.59 4.56
N LEU A 166 -12.35 -16.03 3.36
CA LEU A 166 -11.50 -14.96 2.87
C LEU A 166 -11.65 -13.69 3.72
N GLU A 167 -12.87 -13.28 4.07
CA GLU A 167 -13.11 -12.14 4.94
C GLU A 167 -12.45 -12.32 6.31
N VAL A 168 -12.57 -13.51 6.91
CA VAL A 168 -11.93 -13.84 8.20
C VAL A 168 -10.41 -13.81 8.09
N LEU A 169 -9.85 -14.41 7.03
CA LEU A 169 -8.40 -14.42 6.78
C LEU A 169 -7.86 -13.00 6.59
N SER A 170 -8.50 -12.21 5.72
CA SER A 170 -8.11 -10.83 5.43
C SER A 170 -8.19 -9.96 6.68
N LEU A 171 -9.23 -10.12 7.50
CA LEU A 171 -9.39 -9.38 8.76
C LEU A 171 -8.27 -9.73 9.75
N GLY A 172 -7.99 -11.02 9.95
CA GLY A 172 -6.91 -11.48 10.81
C GLY A 172 -5.54 -10.98 10.33
N ALA A 173 -5.30 -11.00 9.02
CA ALA A 173 -4.08 -10.52 8.40
C ALA A 173 -3.89 -9.00 8.56
N MET A 174 -4.94 -8.21 8.34
CA MET A 174 -4.88 -6.74 8.47
C MET A 174 -4.55 -6.29 9.90
N PHE A 175 -5.02 -7.00 10.91
CA PHE A 175 -4.86 -6.62 12.31
C PHE A 175 -3.91 -7.53 13.12
N HIS A 176 -3.12 -8.38 12.45
CA HIS A 176 -2.27 -9.39 13.12
C HIS A 176 -1.31 -8.79 14.17
N ASP A 177 -0.80 -7.59 13.91
CA ASP A 177 0.20 -6.91 14.76
C ASP A 177 -0.38 -5.78 15.62
N ILE A 178 -1.71 -5.66 15.71
CA ILE A 178 -2.37 -4.54 16.42
C ILE A 178 -2.02 -4.47 17.92
N GLY A 179 -1.65 -5.60 18.52
CA GLY A 179 -1.25 -5.71 19.94
C GLY A 179 0.26 -5.62 20.19
N ASN A 180 1.09 -5.59 19.14
CA ASN A 180 2.55 -5.44 19.24
C ASN A 180 3.01 -3.97 19.17
N THR A 181 2.06 -3.04 19.06
CA THR A 181 2.28 -1.59 18.95
C THR A 181 2.11 -0.85 20.27
#